data_AF-A0AA39V360-F1
#
_entry.id   AF-A0AA39V360-F1
#
_cell.length_a   1.000
_cell.length_b   1.000
_cell.length_c   1.000
_cell.angle_alpha   90.00
_cell.angle_beta   90.00
_cell.angle_gamma   90.00
#
_symmetry.space_group_name_H-M   'P 1'
#
loop_
_entity.id
_entity.type
_entity.pdbx_description
1 polymer ?
#
loop_
_entity_poly.entity_id
_entity_poly.type
_entity_poly.pdbx_seq_one_letter_code
_entity_poly.pdbx_strand_id
1 'polypeptide(L)'
;MNLMNLLPWAKEPSLSDKAWSTIQYPFTFTKEPSLFDKAWMTFRWPYDIVRSPIQAIASIPALSFLVIPAFSSYGTSLNLLFFYMTWAILIRSNDPLRVEFLGTLGVRILFYILPSLGFLAFDSATPNLAINIKEHGETALPMGDEQGGRKGRWWKVTLVSIGNVMLGVAIQMGLETLFTQVLHMRSLLKVSVYVPMPWSIAKDLVLGLLLREILTYILHRYALHSSMSPRLRKLHSSWQHSLPAPFSLVAHYDHPLTYLIHTFLPMYLPAVLFRFHLLTYHLYLILISVEETFAFSGYNVLPSAFILGGIARRQEQHLMGGGKGNYGCFGLMDFCMGTSLGTDLADDVMDEAQDKQVARRAKGKLRRAGNRVRSSRKMIQYEDEDEDEEEESSEVEEEEEERPRRRKNGKKSSDDFEEEAKGKTPKRKPGRKKKSEEDDEADDVVENEKPKSKPRKLERRGSQKKKA
;
A
#
# COMPACT_ATOMS: atom_id res chain seq x y z
N MET A 1 29.61 4.13 26.34
CA MET A 1 28.79 5.20 25.74
C MET A 1 27.38 5.03 26.25
N ASN A 2 26.75 6.06 26.82
CA ASN A 2 25.50 5.88 27.58
C ASN A 2 24.27 5.99 26.66
N LEU A 3 23.43 4.95 26.63
CA LEU A 3 22.18 4.89 25.85
C LEU A 3 21.23 6.07 26.15
N MET A 4 21.30 6.62 27.37
CA MET A 4 20.46 7.75 27.79
C MET A 4 20.68 9.03 26.96
N ASN A 5 21.82 9.20 26.30
CA ASN A 5 22.07 10.38 25.45
C ASN A 5 21.36 10.31 24.08
N LEU A 6 20.80 9.17 23.69
CA LEU A 6 20.13 8.99 22.40
C LEU A 6 18.61 9.27 22.43
N LEU A 7 18.00 9.32 23.63
CA LEU A 7 16.55 9.50 23.81
C LEU A 7 16.28 10.59 24.87
N PRO A 8 16.48 11.89 24.55
CA PRO A 8 16.42 12.97 25.54
C PRO A 8 15.04 13.14 26.21
N TRP A 9 13.96 12.67 25.57
CA TRP A 9 12.60 12.72 26.13
C TRP A 9 12.34 11.71 27.27
N ALA A 10 13.30 10.84 27.58
CA ALA A 10 13.08 9.62 28.38
C ALA A 10 12.86 9.84 29.88
N LYS A 11 13.26 10.99 30.46
CA LYS A 11 13.53 11.08 31.90
C LYS A 11 12.86 12.22 32.68
N GLU A 12 11.90 12.92 32.08
CA GLU A 12 11.10 13.93 32.78
C GLU A 12 9.67 13.40 33.07
N PRO A 13 9.07 13.74 34.23
CA PRO A 13 7.62 13.61 34.39
C PRO A 13 6.92 14.64 33.50
N SER A 14 5.85 14.22 32.83
CA SER A 14 4.97 15.12 32.09
C SER A 14 4.05 15.89 33.06
N LEU A 15 3.46 17.01 32.62
CA LEU A 15 2.58 17.81 33.48
C LEU A 15 1.28 17.09 33.89
N SER A 16 0.86 16.04 33.18
CA SER A 16 -0.24 15.16 33.64
C SER A 16 0.15 14.29 34.83
N ASP A 17 1.43 14.01 35.04
CA ASP A 17 1.88 13.06 36.07
C ASP A 17 1.78 13.66 37.48
N LYS A 18 1.81 15.00 37.58
CA LYS A 18 1.57 15.75 38.82
C LYS A 18 0.13 15.66 39.35
N ALA A 19 -0.83 15.14 38.58
CA ALA A 19 -2.22 15.01 39.00
C ALA A 19 -2.54 13.72 39.77
N TRP A 20 -1.60 12.76 39.82
CA TRP A 20 -1.89 11.39 40.30
C TRP A 20 -1.46 11.08 41.73
N SER A 21 -0.91 12.04 42.47
CA SER A 21 -0.42 11.86 43.84
C SER A 21 -1.53 11.85 44.92
N THR A 22 -2.81 11.90 44.54
CA THR A 22 -3.92 12.19 45.48
C THR A 22 -5.08 11.17 45.40
N ILE A 23 -4.80 9.90 45.10
CA ILE A 23 -5.77 8.81 45.28
C ILE A 23 -5.10 7.64 46.02
N GLN A 24 -5.19 7.65 47.35
CA GLN A 24 -4.93 6.47 48.17
C GLN A 24 -6.17 5.56 48.16
N TYR A 25 -6.03 4.32 47.69
CA TYR A 25 -7.02 3.27 47.91
C TYR A 25 -6.70 2.50 49.21
N PRO A 26 -7.71 2.04 49.96
CA PRO A 26 -7.49 1.30 51.21
C PRO A 26 -6.84 -0.08 50.94
N PHE A 27 -5.86 -0.42 51.76
CA PHE A 27 -5.00 -1.59 51.57
C PHE A 27 -5.65 -2.88 52.10
N THR A 28 -6.17 -3.73 51.21
CA THR A 28 -6.62 -5.09 51.56
C THR A 28 -5.45 -6.07 51.50
N PHE A 29 -5.13 -6.70 52.63
CA PHE A 29 -3.99 -7.60 52.78
C PHE A 29 -4.18 -8.93 52.01
N THR A 30 -3.71 -9.00 50.77
CA THR A 30 -3.62 -10.25 50.01
C THR A 30 -2.31 -10.97 50.30
N LYS A 31 -2.41 -12.18 50.86
CA LYS A 31 -1.29 -13.09 51.16
C LYS A 31 -0.38 -13.29 49.93
N GLU A 32 0.93 -13.27 50.13
CA GLU A 32 1.88 -13.42 49.01
C GLU A 32 1.70 -14.77 48.27
N PRO A 33 1.72 -14.78 46.92
CA PRO A 33 1.66 -16.00 46.13
C PRO A 33 2.95 -16.83 46.29
N SER A 34 2.81 -18.15 46.31
CA SER A 34 3.95 -19.07 46.50
C SER A 34 4.88 -19.07 45.29
N LEU A 35 6.07 -19.68 45.43
CA LEU A 35 6.96 -19.91 44.29
C LEU A 35 6.31 -20.75 43.18
N PHE A 36 5.41 -21.67 43.54
CA PHE A 36 4.62 -22.44 42.56
C PHE A 36 3.62 -21.53 41.84
N ASP A 37 2.90 -20.67 42.55
CA ASP A 37 1.94 -19.72 41.94
C ASP A 37 2.66 -18.72 41.02
N LYS A 38 3.81 -18.18 41.46
CA LYS A 38 4.65 -17.27 40.65
C LYS A 38 5.15 -17.95 39.37
N ALA A 39 5.62 -19.20 39.45
CA ALA A 39 6.02 -19.98 38.27
C ALA A 39 4.84 -20.35 37.37
N TRP A 40 3.70 -20.74 37.95
CA TRP A 40 2.49 -21.14 37.23
C TRP A 40 1.84 -19.95 36.50
N MET A 41 1.82 -18.77 37.12
CA MET A 41 1.44 -17.52 36.45
C MET A 41 2.36 -17.23 35.27
N THR A 42 3.69 -17.39 35.42
CA THR A 42 4.65 -17.15 34.33
C THR A 42 4.42 -18.11 33.14
N PHE A 43 4.12 -19.39 33.42
CA PHE A 43 3.81 -20.39 32.38
C PHE A 43 2.42 -20.17 31.74
N ARG A 44 1.45 -19.67 32.50
CA ARG A 44 0.07 -19.44 32.04
C ARG A 44 -0.13 -18.09 31.34
N TRP A 45 0.74 -17.10 31.60
CA TRP A 45 0.71 -15.75 31.02
C TRP A 45 0.50 -15.72 29.50
N PRO A 46 1.19 -16.55 28.66
CA PRO A 46 0.96 -16.56 27.22
C PRO A 46 -0.42 -17.11 26.82
N TYR A 47 -0.97 -18.06 27.59
CA TYR A 47 -2.26 -18.68 27.30
C TYR A 47 -3.42 -17.72 27.55
N ASP A 48 -3.42 -17.03 28.70
CA ASP A 48 -4.47 -16.06 29.02
C ASP A 48 -4.35 -14.77 28.18
N ILE A 49 -3.13 -14.38 27.76
CA ILE A 49 -2.90 -13.29 26.79
C ILE A 49 -3.54 -13.58 25.42
N VAL A 50 -3.60 -14.83 24.97
CA VAL A 50 -4.26 -15.19 23.71
C VAL A 50 -5.75 -15.46 23.90
N ARG A 51 -6.13 -16.15 24.97
CA ARG A 51 -7.52 -16.56 25.21
C ARG A 51 -8.42 -15.39 25.60
N SER A 52 -7.98 -14.52 26.51
CA SER A 52 -8.78 -13.39 27.01
C SER A 52 -9.23 -12.44 25.89
N PRO A 53 -8.36 -11.93 24.99
CA PRO A 53 -8.80 -11.04 23.93
C PRO A 53 -9.64 -11.74 22.86
N ILE A 54 -9.49 -13.04 22.60
CA ILE A 54 -10.41 -13.75 21.68
C ILE A 54 -11.83 -13.74 22.25
N GLN A 55 -11.99 -14.00 23.56
CA GLN A 55 -13.30 -13.93 24.22
C GLN A 55 -13.81 -12.48 24.36
N ALA A 56 -12.93 -11.48 24.52
CA ALA A 56 -13.30 -10.06 24.50
C ALA A 56 -13.74 -9.60 23.10
N ILE A 57 -13.01 -9.96 22.03
CA ILE A 57 -13.37 -9.63 20.64
C ILE A 57 -14.70 -10.30 20.23
N ALA A 58 -15.01 -11.48 20.79
CA ALA A 58 -16.28 -12.16 20.59
C ALA A 58 -17.46 -11.61 21.43
N SER A 59 -17.22 -10.71 22.40
CA SER A 59 -18.25 -10.12 23.27
C SER A 59 -18.37 -8.59 23.15
N ILE A 60 -17.31 -7.92 22.70
CA ILE A 60 -17.35 -6.53 22.21
C ILE A 60 -17.99 -6.55 20.82
N PRO A 61 -18.92 -5.65 20.48
CA PRO A 61 -19.44 -5.50 19.11
C PRO A 61 -18.39 -4.83 18.20
N ALA A 62 -17.22 -5.45 18.03
CA ALA A 62 -16.06 -4.93 17.31
C ALA A 62 -16.36 -4.58 15.85
N LEU A 63 -17.25 -5.36 15.19
CA LEU A 63 -17.77 -5.01 13.87
C LEU A 63 -18.52 -3.67 13.88
N SER A 64 -19.36 -3.43 14.90
CA SER A 64 -20.16 -2.19 14.99
C SER A 64 -19.28 -0.94 15.11
N PHE A 65 -18.12 -1.04 15.76
CA PHE A 65 -17.18 0.09 15.87
C PHE A 65 -16.57 0.53 14.52
N LEU A 66 -16.53 -0.34 13.51
CA LEU A 66 -16.11 0.00 12.14
C LEU A 66 -17.30 0.24 11.21
N VAL A 67 -18.42 -0.48 11.42
CA VAL A 67 -19.63 -0.41 10.59
C VAL A 67 -20.45 0.86 10.86
N ILE A 68 -20.62 1.29 12.12
CA ILE A 68 -21.47 2.45 12.45
C ILE A 68 -21.00 3.73 11.72
N PRO A 69 -19.71 4.12 11.71
CA PRO A 69 -19.25 5.30 10.98
C PRO A 69 -19.30 5.15 9.45
N ALA A 70 -19.25 3.92 8.93
CA ALA A 70 -19.24 3.65 7.49
C ALA A 70 -20.64 3.64 6.85
N PHE A 71 -21.68 3.31 7.64
CA PHE A 71 -23.06 3.17 7.17
C PHE A 71 -24.03 4.25 7.68
N SER A 72 -23.56 5.24 8.48
CA SER A 72 -24.41 6.31 9.00
C SER A 72 -24.20 7.66 8.29
N SER A 73 -25.30 8.27 7.87
CA SER A 73 -25.32 9.55 7.13
C SER A 73 -25.14 10.79 8.01
N TYR A 74 -24.44 10.67 9.15
CA TYR A 74 -24.23 11.78 10.07
C TYR A 74 -23.20 12.78 9.54
N GLY A 75 -23.35 14.05 9.93
CA GLY A 75 -22.39 15.10 9.60
C GLY A 75 -21.00 14.82 10.20
N THR A 76 -19.95 15.27 9.50
CA THR A 76 -18.54 14.98 9.84
C THR A 76 -18.17 15.29 11.29
N SER A 77 -18.74 16.35 11.87
CA SER A 77 -18.55 16.73 13.27
C SER A 77 -19.06 15.68 14.28
N LEU A 78 -20.20 15.03 13.99
CA LEU A 78 -20.77 14.00 14.84
C LEU A 78 -19.95 12.70 14.75
N ASN A 79 -19.49 12.33 13.56
CA ASN A 79 -18.60 11.18 13.38
C ASN A 79 -17.24 11.38 14.09
N LEU A 80 -16.68 12.60 14.06
CA LEU A 80 -15.48 12.96 14.83
C LEU A 80 -15.73 12.93 16.35
N LEU A 81 -16.89 13.40 16.82
CA LEU A 81 -17.27 13.34 18.24
C LEU A 81 -17.44 11.88 18.70
N PHE A 82 -18.14 11.05 17.93
CA PHE A 82 -18.31 9.62 18.24
C PHE A 82 -16.96 8.88 18.27
N PHE A 83 -16.07 9.16 17.32
CA PHE A 83 -14.71 8.63 17.32
C PHE A 83 -13.92 9.07 18.56
N TYR A 84 -13.95 10.36 18.91
CA TYR A 84 -13.27 10.87 20.10
C TYR A 84 -13.78 10.23 21.39
N MET A 85 -15.11 10.15 21.57
CA MET A 85 -15.72 9.52 22.73
C MET A 85 -15.39 8.02 22.83
N THR A 86 -15.44 7.31 21.70
CA THR A 86 -15.05 5.89 21.62
C THR A 86 -13.59 5.69 21.99
N TRP A 87 -12.68 6.50 21.44
CA TRP A 87 -11.25 6.46 21.75
C TRP A 87 -10.98 6.78 23.23
N ALA A 88 -11.64 7.79 23.79
CA ALA A 88 -11.52 8.17 25.19
C ALA A 88 -12.00 7.07 26.14
N ILE A 89 -13.08 6.36 25.80
CA ILE A 89 -13.56 5.19 26.56
C ILE A 89 -12.56 4.03 26.42
N LEU A 90 -12.14 3.69 25.20
CA LEU A 90 -11.20 2.59 24.94
C LEU A 90 -9.92 2.73 25.78
N ILE A 91 -9.33 3.93 25.79
CA ILE A 91 -8.07 4.23 26.52
C ILE A 91 -8.26 4.37 28.03
N ARG A 92 -9.46 4.73 28.52
CA ARG A 92 -9.74 4.80 29.97
C ARG A 92 -10.17 3.46 30.58
N SER A 93 -10.80 2.59 29.80
CA SER A 93 -11.31 1.29 30.25
C SER A 93 -10.33 0.13 30.06
N ASN A 94 -9.18 0.36 29.42
CA ASN A 94 -8.16 -0.67 29.16
C ASN A 94 -6.76 -0.19 29.52
N ASP A 95 -5.91 -1.16 29.88
CA ASP A 95 -4.47 -1.00 29.99
C ASP A 95 -3.86 -0.55 28.63
N PRO A 96 -3.08 0.56 28.58
CA PRO A 96 -2.36 1.01 27.39
C PRO A 96 -1.65 -0.10 26.60
N LEU A 97 -1.01 -1.05 27.30
CA LEU A 97 -0.28 -2.16 26.68
C LEU A 97 -1.21 -3.09 25.90
N ARG A 98 -2.45 -3.27 26.37
CA ARG A 98 -3.46 -4.09 25.69
C ARG A 98 -3.99 -3.39 24.45
N VAL A 99 -4.21 -2.07 24.51
CA VAL A 99 -4.69 -1.30 23.36
C VAL A 99 -3.62 -1.23 22.27
N GLU A 100 -2.35 -1.07 22.64
CA GLU A 100 -1.24 -1.13 21.69
C GLU A 100 -1.12 -2.52 21.05
N PHE A 101 -1.08 -3.59 21.86
CA PHE A 101 -0.97 -4.97 21.37
C PHE A 101 -2.11 -5.33 20.40
N LEU A 102 -3.36 -5.14 20.84
CA LEU A 102 -4.53 -5.56 20.05
C LEU A 102 -4.74 -4.68 18.81
N GLY A 103 -4.44 -3.38 18.89
CA GLY A 103 -4.46 -2.50 17.71
C GLY A 103 -3.37 -2.88 16.69
N THR A 104 -2.14 -3.13 17.15
CA THR A 104 -1.02 -3.49 16.29
C THR A 104 -1.25 -4.86 15.62
N LEU A 105 -1.67 -5.85 16.39
CA LEU A 105 -2.02 -7.19 15.89
C LEU A 105 -3.23 -7.12 14.95
N GLY A 106 -4.27 -6.36 15.30
CA GLY A 106 -5.45 -6.14 14.47
C GLY A 106 -5.12 -5.52 13.11
N VAL A 107 -4.26 -4.49 13.09
CA VAL A 107 -3.77 -3.89 11.84
C VAL A 107 -2.99 -4.92 11.01
N ARG A 108 -2.04 -5.65 11.61
CA ARG A 108 -1.26 -6.66 10.86
C ARG A 108 -2.14 -7.80 10.33
N ILE A 109 -3.18 -8.21 11.06
CA ILE A 109 -4.15 -9.21 10.58
C ILE A 109 -4.97 -8.66 9.40
N LEU A 110 -5.60 -7.49 9.57
CA LEU A 110 -6.57 -6.93 8.62
C LEU A 110 -5.93 -6.38 7.34
N PHE A 111 -4.74 -5.78 7.43
CA PHE A 111 -4.11 -5.05 6.32
C PHE A 111 -2.86 -5.72 5.74
N TYR A 112 -2.37 -6.83 6.31
CA TYR A 112 -1.30 -7.63 5.73
C TYR A 112 -1.65 -9.13 5.63
N ILE A 113 -1.94 -9.81 6.75
CA ILE A 113 -2.08 -11.27 6.75
C ILE A 113 -3.31 -11.72 5.94
N LEU A 114 -4.50 -11.17 6.20
CA LEU A 114 -5.72 -11.56 5.47
C LEU A 114 -5.66 -11.18 3.97
N PRO A 115 -5.24 -9.97 3.57
CA PRO A 115 -5.01 -9.65 2.16
C PRO A 115 -3.99 -10.57 1.48
N SER A 116 -2.86 -10.86 2.13
CA SER A 116 -1.80 -11.72 1.56
C SER A 116 -2.22 -13.18 1.44
N LEU A 117 -3.02 -13.70 2.37
CA LEU A 117 -3.67 -15.00 2.25
C LEU A 117 -4.76 -15.00 1.16
N GLY A 118 -5.47 -13.87 0.98
CA GLY A 118 -6.42 -13.67 -0.12
C GLY A 118 -5.75 -13.74 -1.50
N PHE A 119 -4.61 -13.07 -1.68
CA PHE A 119 -3.81 -13.18 -2.91
C PHE A 119 -3.29 -14.60 -3.12
N LEU A 120 -2.75 -15.27 -2.08
CA LEU A 120 -2.34 -16.67 -2.18
C LEU A 120 -3.51 -17.60 -2.57
N ALA A 121 -4.71 -17.37 -2.03
CA ALA A 121 -5.90 -18.15 -2.36
C ALA A 121 -6.38 -17.90 -3.80
N PHE A 122 -6.35 -16.66 -4.28
CA PHE A 122 -6.68 -16.32 -5.67
C PHE A 122 -5.66 -16.89 -6.67
N ASP A 123 -4.37 -16.76 -6.38
CA ASP A 123 -3.27 -17.40 -7.13
C ASP A 123 -3.46 -18.93 -7.23
N SER A 124 -4.01 -19.54 -6.17
CA SER A 124 -4.26 -20.99 -6.07
C SER A 124 -5.55 -21.45 -6.78
N ALA A 125 -6.61 -20.64 -6.73
CA ALA A 125 -7.93 -20.99 -7.27
C ALA A 125 -8.07 -20.66 -8.77
N THR A 126 -7.40 -19.59 -9.25
CA THR A 126 -7.51 -19.11 -10.63
C THR A 126 -6.13 -18.82 -11.24
N PRO A 127 -5.21 -19.80 -11.33
CA PRO A 127 -3.86 -19.60 -11.87
C PRO A 127 -3.87 -19.05 -13.30
N ASN A 128 -4.78 -19.51 -14.15
CA ASN A 128 -4.93 -19.04 -15.54
C ASN A 128 -5.32 -17.55 -15.64
N LEU A 129 -5.94 -16.96 -14.60
CA LEU A 129 -6.20 -15.52 -14.56
C LEU A 129 -4.99 -14.78 -13.97
N ALA A 130 -4.39 -15.30 -12.89
CA ALA A 130 -3.21 -14.71 -12.27
C ALA A 130 -2.02 -14.58 -13.24
N ILE A 131 -1.74 -15.60 -14.07
CA ILE A 131 -0.68 -15.58 -15.10
C ILE A 131 -0.81 -14.38 -16.05
N ASN A 132 -2.03 -13.95 -16.38
CA ASN A 132 -2.28 -12.87 -17.34
C ASN A 132 -2.21 -11.46 -16.72
N ILE A 133 -2.02 -11.33 -15.39
CA ILE A 133 -2.02 -10.05 -14.67
C ILE A 133 -0.70 -9.83 -13.88
N LYS A 134 0.06 -10.90 -13.62
CA LYS A 134 1.41 -10.82 -13.02
C LYS A 134 2.49 -10.58 -14.08
N GLU A 135 3.48 -9.73 -13.79
CA GLU A 135 4.52 -9.29 -14.76
C GLU A 135 5.24 -10.49 -15.42
N HIS A 136 5.59 -11.49 -14.62
CA HIS A 136 6.36 -12.66 -15.05
C HIS A 136 5.55 -13.98 -15.07
N GLY A 137 4.22 -13.87 -15.18
CA GLY A 137 3.30 -14.99 -15.48
C GLY A 137 3.45 -16.22 -14.58
N GLU A 138 3.68 -17.39 -15.18
CA GLU A 138 3.81 -18.67 -14.48
C GLU A 138 4.92 -18.68 -13.42
N THR A 139 6.01 -17.95 -13.65
CA THR A 139 7.13 -17.89 -12.68
C THR A 139 6.77 -17.14 -11.40
N ALA A 140 5.76 -16.27 -11.45
CA ALA A 140 5.22 -15.53 -10.29
C ALA A 140 4.07 -16.27 -9.57
N LEU A 141 3.69 -17.48 -10.02
CA LEU A 141 2.72 -18.32 -9.31
C LEU A 141 3.36 -19.05 -8.12
N PRO A 142 2.74 -19.05 -6.91
CA PRO A 142 3.21 -19.81 -5.76
C PRO A 142 3.16 -21.33 -5.95
N MET A 143 2.39 -21.83 -6.93
CA MET A 143 2.23 -23.26 -7.25
C MET A 143 2.76 -23.65 -8.64
N GLY A 144 3.52 -22.78 -9.31
CA GLY A 144 4.10 -23.05 -10.64
C GLY A 144 5.03 -24.27 -10.68
N ASP A 145 5.24 -24.80 -11.89
CA ASP A 145 5.80 -26.14 -12.13
C ASP A 145 7.31 -26.28 -11.88
N GLU A 146 7.85 -27.48 -12.08
CA GLU A 146 9.09 -27.99 -11.44
C GLU A 146 10.36 -27.15 -11.63
N GLN A 147 10.48 -26.35 -12.70
CA GLN A 147 11.61 -25.42 -12.87
C GLN A 147 11.74 -24.38 -11.74
N GLY A 148 10.64 -24.05 -11.04
CA GLY A 148 10.65 -23.11 -9.92
C GLY A 148 10.97 -23.71 -8.55
N GLY A 149 11.03 -25.05 -8.40
CA GLY A 149 11.27 -25.72 -7.11
C GLY A 149 10.22 -25.44 -6.02
N ARG A 150 9.03 -24.93 -6.40
CA ARG A 150 7.98 -24.41 -5.48
C ARG A 150 7.08 -25.50 -4.87
N LYS A 151 6.99 -26.66 -5.51
CA LYS A 151 6.09 -27.78 -5.20
C LYS A 151 6.20 -28.18 -3.72
N GLY A 152 5.22 -27.79 -2.91
CA GLY A 152 5.17 -28.08 -1.46
C GLY A 152 5.98 -27.13 -0.55
N ARG A 153 6.46 -25.97 -1.01
CA ARG A 153 7.23 -25.01 -0.17
C ARG A 153 6.41 -23.81 0.34
N TRP A 154 5.24 -23.53 -0.24
CA TRP A 154 4.39 -22.37 0.08
C TRP A 154 3.93 -22.32 1.56
N TRP A 155 3.68 -23.47 2.19
CA TRP A 155 3.29 -23.53 3.61
C TRP A 155 4.43 -23.05 4.52
N LYS A 156 5.70 -23.36 4.18
CA LYS A 156 6.88 -22.88 4.91
C LYS A 156 6.98 -21.35 4.79
N VAL A 157 6.77 -20.81 3.58
CA VAL A 157 6.78 -19.36 3.34
C VAL A 157 5.70 -18.68 4.19
N THR A 158 4.47 -19.22 4.15
CA THR A 158 3.32 -18.72 4.92
C THR A 158 3.58 -18.75 6.43
N LEU A 159 4.03 -19.90 6.96
CA LEU A 159 4.27 -20.09 8.39
C LEU A 159 5.41 -19.22 8.92
N VAL A 160 6.51 -19.08 8.16
CA VAL A 160 7.64 -18.20 8.51
C VAL A 160 7.25 -16.73 8.42
N SER A 161 6.49 -16.33 7.39
CA SER A 161 6.01 -14.96 7.21
C SER A 161 5.11 -14.52 8.36
N ILE A 162 4.11 -15.33 8.72
CA ILE A 162 3.24 -15.09 9.88
C ILE A 162 4.06 -15.14 11.18
N GLY A 163 4.98 -16.10 11.32
CA GLY A 163 5.87 -16.21 12.48
C GLY A 163 6.75 -14.96 12.69
N ASN A 164 7.28 -14.38 11.62
CA ASN A 164 8.05 -13.13 11.65
C ASN A 164 7.17 -11.93 12.03
N VAL A 165 5.96 -11.80 11.45
CA VAL A 165 5.00 -10.75 11.88
C VAL A 165 4.71 -10.86 13.38
N MET A 166 4.39 -12.06 13.87
CA MET A 166 4.11 -12.30 15.30
C MET A 166 5.34 -12.06 16.18
N LEU A 167 6.55 -12.39 15.72
CA LEU A 167 7.81 -12.07 16.38
C LEU A 167 8.06 -10.56 16.47
N GLY A 168 7.73 -9.81 15.42
CA GLY A 168 7.79 -8.34 15.42
C GLY A 168 6.84 -7.73 16.45
N VAL A 169 5.59 -8.17 16.48
CA VAL A 169 4.61 -7.72 17.50
C VAL A 169 5.05 -8.12 18.91
N ALA A 170 5.59 -9.32 19.10
CA ALA A 170 6.10 -9.78 20.40
C ALA A 170 7.31 -8.97 20.87
N ILE A 171 8.22 -8.58 19.97
CA ILE A 171 9.38 -7.73 20.28
C ILE A 171 8.96 -6.28 20.54
N GLN A 172 7.99 -5.73 19.79
CA GLN A 172 7.39 -4.44 20.12
C GLN A 172 6.84 -4.44 21.55
N MET A 173 5.96 -5.40 21.89
CA MET A 173 5.39 -5.46 23.23
C MET A 173 6.43 -5.79 24.31
N GLY A 174 7.47 -6.57 24.00
CA GLY A 174 8.58 -6.85 24.91
C GLY A 174 9.43 -5.60 25.20
N LEU A 175 9.73 -4.79 24.18
CA LEU A 175 10.42 -3.51 24.32
C LEU A 175 9.56 -2.51 25.11
N GLU A 176 8.26 -2.44 24.82
CA GLU A 176 7.33 -1.55 25.50
C GLU A 176 7.21 -1.92 27.00
N THR A 177 7.00 -3.21 27.30
CA THR A 177 6.98 -3.75 28.67
C THR A 177 8.31 -3.51 29.40
N LEU A 178 9.44 -3.69 28.72
CA LEU A 178 10.77 -3.41 29.27
C LEU A 178 10.90 -1.93 29.65
N PHE A 179 10.48 -1.00 28.79
CA PHE A 179 10.57 0.43 29.08
C PHE A 179 9.61 0.84 30.21
N THR A 180 8.34 0.44 30.17
CA THR A 180 7.33 0.89 31.15
C THR A 180 7.43 0.17 32.50
N GLN A 181 7.58 -1.16 32.53
CA GLN A 181 7.48 -1.96 33.76
C GLN A 181 8.84 -2.27 34.41
N VAL A 182 9.92 -2.37 33.63
CA VAL A 182 11.25 -2.74 34.16
C VAL A 182 12.10 -1.49 34.35
N LEU A 183 12.26 -0.68 33.30
CA LEU A 183 13.09 0.53 33.33
C LEU A 183 12.37 1.74 33.93
N HIS A 184 11.06 1.66 34.16
CA HIS A 184 10.20 2.73 34.70
C HIS A 184 10.31 4.04 33.90
N MET A 185 10.48 3.91 32.58
CA MET A 185 10.57 4.98 31.60
C MET A 185 9.20 5.26 30.97
N ARG A 186 9.07 6.40 30.29
CA ARG A 186 7.90 6.65 29.43
C ARG A 186 7.78 5.56 28.36
N SER A 187 6.55 5.10 28.13
CA SER A 187 6.09 4.30 26.97
C SER A 187 6.76 4.74 25.66
N LEU A 188 7.15 3.83 24.78
CA LEU A 188 7.87 4.13 23.54
C LEU A 188 6.99 4.87 22.53
N LEU A 189 5.76 4.42 22.36
CA LEU A 189 4.70 5.15 21.64
C LEU A 189 3.98 6.11 22.60
N LYS A 190 3.27 7.11 22.07
CA LYS A 190 2.47 8.05 22.88
C LYS A 190 1.02 7.57 22.93
N VAL A 191 0.69 6.74 23.92
CA VAL A 191 -0.70 6.41 24.24
C VAL A 191 -1.36 7.59 24.98
N SER A 192 -2.49 8.10 24.48
CA SER A 192 -3.19 9.22 25.12
C SER A 192 -4.66 9.32 24.68
N VAL A 193 -5.52 9.76 25.60
CA VAL A 193 -6.95 10.08 25.34
C VAL A 193 -7.11 11.23 24.32
N TYR A 194 -6.14 12.15 24.23
CA TYR A 194 -6.20 13.25 23.28
C TYR A 194 -5.77 12.79 21.88
N VAL A 195 -6.75 12.71 20.98
CA VAL A 195 -6.54 12.42 19.54
C VAL A 195 -5.60 13.48 18.92
N PRO A 196 -4.58 13.09 18.14
CA PRO A 196 -3.65 14.03 17.52
C PRO A 196 -4.32 14.85 16.41
N MET A 197 -3.88 16.10 16.24
CA MET A 197 -4.37 16.97 15.16
C MET A 197 -4.02 16.39 13.78
N PRO A 198 -4.88 16.49 12.76
CA PRO A 198 -4.62 15.93 11.43
C PRO A 198 -3.29 16.38 10.80
N TRP A 199 -2.87 17.64 11.05
CA TRP A 199 -1.56 18.15 10.61
C TRP A 199 -0.38 17.45 11.31
N SER A 200 -0.51 17.14 12.61
CA SER A 200 0.49 16.36 13.34
C SER A 200 0.58 14.95 12.78
N ILE A 201 -0.57 14.28 12.54
CA ILE A 201 -0.60 12.96 11.90
C ILE A 201 0.12 13.02 10.54
N ALA A 202 -0.23 13.96 9.66
CA ALA A 202 0.36 14.09 8.33
C ALA A 202 1.89 14.33 8.39
N LYS A 203 2.36 15.22 9.27
CA LYS A 203 3.79 15.48 9.47
C LYS A 203 4.53 14.22 9.96
N ASP A 204 3.99 13.57 10.98
CA ASP A 204 4.58 12.39 11.60
C ASP A 204 4.66 11.24 10.58
N LEU A 205 3.57 10.98 9.83
CA LEU A 205 3.54 9.98 8.75
C LEU A 205 4.63 10.22 7.69
N VAL A 206 4.79 11.46 7.22
CA VAL A 206 5.82 11.81 6.21
C VAL A 206 7.23 11.59 6.76
N LEU A 207 7.51 12.04 7.99
CA LEU A 207 8.81 11.83 8.63
C LEU A 207 9.10 10.34 8.88
N GLY A 208 8.09 9.57 9.26
CA GLY A 208 8.18 8.13 9.45
C GLY A 208 8.53 7.39 8.16
N LEU A 209 7.77 7.63 7.10
CA LEU A 209 7.95 6.94 5.81
C LEU A 209 9.29 7.30 5.15
N LEU A 210 9.71 8.57 5.22
CA LEU A 210 11.03 8.99 4.72
C LEU A 210 12.17 8.32 5.51
N LEU A 211 12.09 8.30 6.85
CA LEU A 211 13.14 7.66 7.65
C LEU A 211 13.12 6.13 7.50
N ARG A 212 11.95 5.51 7.31
CA ARG A 212 11.83 4.09 6.94
C ARG A 212 12.55 3.80 5.64
N GLU A 213 12.24 4.51 4.54
CA GLU A 213 12.88 4.28 3.23
C GLU A 213 14.42 4.43 3.32
N ILE A 214 14.92 5.44 4.06
CA ILE A 214 16.36 5.61 4.31
C ILE A 214 16.96 4.42 5.09
N LEU A 215 16.32 3.99 6.18
CA LEU A 215 16.80 2.89 7.01
C LEU A 215 16.72 1.54 6.28
N THR A 216 15.62 1.26 5.59
CA THR A 216 15.40 0.09 4.73
C THR A 216 16.50 0.03 3.68
N TYR A 217 16.70 1.10 2.90
CA TYR A 217 17.74 1.17 1.88
C TYR A 217 19.14 0.88 2.45
N ILE A 218 19.53 1.55 3.53
CA ILE A 218 20.85 1.39 4.15
C ILE A 218 21.05 -0.04 4.64
N LEU A 219 20.07 -0.62 5.34
CA LEU A 219 20.22 -1.96 5.92
C LEU A 219 20.12 -3.05 4.86
N HIS A 220 19.25 -2.90 3.85
CA HIS A 220 19.16 -3.85 2.74
C HIS A 220 20.45 -3.86 1.91
N ARG A 221 20.94 -2.68 1.47
CA ARG A 221 22.18 -2.58 0.69
C ARG A 221 23.43 -2.97 1.50
N TYR A 222 23.64 -2.37 2.67
CA TYR A 222 24.91 -2.49 3.41
C TYR A 222 24.93 -3.59 4.47
N ALA A 223 23.79 -4.05 5.01
CA ALA A 223 23.75 -5.18 5.93
C ALA A 223 23.35 -6.50 5.23
N LEU A 224 22.45 -6.48 4.25
CA LEU A 224 21.95 -7.72 3.63
C LEU A 224 22.60 -8.08 2.29
N HIS A 225 23.18 -7.14 1.54
CA HIS A 225 23.84 -7.44 0.25
C HIS A 225 25.36 -7.20 0.21
N SER A 226 25.87 -6.23 0.96
CA SER A 226 27.31 -5.92 1.04
C SER A 226 28.15 -7.02 1.74
N SER A 227 29.46 -7.00 1.49
CA SER A 227 30.46 -7.83 2.17
C SER A 227 30.67 -7.46 3.64
N MET A 228 30.15 -6.32 4.12
CA MET A 228 30.30 -5.83 5.49
C MET A 228 29.76 -6.79 6.57
N SER A 229 28.71 -7.57 6.26
CA SER A 229 28.16 -8.57 7.19
C SER A 229 27.85 -9.90 6.50
N PRO A 230 28.88 -10.73 6.20
CA PRO A 230 28.74 -11.95 5.39
C PRO A 230 27.74 -12.97 5.94
N ARG A 231 27.51 -12.96 7.27
CA ARG A 231 26.50 -13.78 7.93
C ARG A 231 25.08 -13.37 7.56
N LEU A 232 24.75 -12.08 7.67
CA LEU A 232 23.42 -11.56 7.31
C LEU A 232 23.15 -11.74 5.81
N ARG A 233 24.15 -11.42 4.96
CA ARG A 233 24.08 -11.70 3.51
C ARG A 233 23.80 -13.16 3.19
N LYS A 234 24.50 -14.11 3.84
CA LYS A 234 24.24 -15.55 3.64
C LYS A 234 22.84 -15.96 4.09
N LEU A 235 22.34 -15.40 5.20
CA LEU A 235 20.98 -15.69 5.69
C LEU A 235 19.93 -15.17 4.71
N HIS A 236 19.95 -13.88 4.39
CA HIS A 236 19.01 -13.24 3.47
C HIS A 236 19.02 -13.90 2.08
N SER A 237 20.21 -14.19 1.54
CA SER A 237 20.36 -14.89 0.26
C SER A 237 19.80 -16.33 0.28
N SER A 238 19.88 -17.04 1.41
CA SER A 238 19.39 -18.43 1.52
C SER A 238 17.92 -18.56 1.97
N TRP A 239 17.28 -17.45 2.33
CA TRP A 239 15.87 -17.39 2.70
C TRP A 239 15.08 -16.57 1.68
N GLN A 240 15.13 -15.24 1.71
CA GLN A 240 14.35 -14.37 0.82
C GLN A 240 14.69 -14.61 -0.66
N HIS A 241 15.97 -14.57 -1.06
CA HIS A 241 16.40 -14.90 -2.42
C HIS A 241 16.45 -16.40 -2.75
N SER A 242 15.88 -17.26 -1.89
CA SER A 242 15.59 -18.67 -2.27
C SER A 242 14.25 -18.82 -3.00
N LEU A 243 13.58 -17.71 -3.31
CA LEU A 243 12.38 -17.60 -4.13
C LEU A 243 12.70 -16.70 -5.35
N PRO A 244 12.40 -17.13 -6.60
CA PRO A 244 12.78 -16.37 -7.79
C PRO A 244 11.84 -15.21 -8.12
N ALA A 245 10.61 -15.23 -7.61
CA ALA A 245 9.57 -14.23 -7.88
C ALA A 245 8.64 -14.07 -6.65
N PRO A 246 8.18 -12.86 -6.32
CA PRO A 246 7.40 -12.57 -5.13
C PRO A 246 5.92 -13.03 -5.22
N PHE A 247 5.31 -13.15 -4.04
CA PHE A 247 3.86 -13.15 -3.80
C PHE A 247 3.67 -12.56 -2.38
N SER A 248 2.54 -11.96 -2.03
CA SER A 248 2.47 -10.97 -0.92
C SER A 248 3.10 -11.40 0.42
N LEU A 249 2.98 -12.69 0.79
CA LEU A 249 3.60 -13.24 2.01
C LEU A 249 5.14 -13.21 2.02
N VAL A 250 5.79 -13.00 0.88
CA VAL A 250 7.26 -12.91 0.75
C VAL A 250 7.82 -11.65 1.41
N ALA A 251 7.01 -10.59 1.58
CA ALA A 251 7.41 -9.35 2.26
C ALA A 251 7.97 -9.57 3.69
N HIS A 252 7.54 -10.64 4.37
CA HIS A 252 8.04 -11.05 5.69
C HIS A 252 8.71 -12.43 5.67
N TYR A 253 8.99 -13.01 4.49
CA TYR A 253 9.70 -14.28 4.36
C TYR A 253 11.22 -14.07 4.28
N ASP A 254 11.83 -13.94 5.45
CA ASP A 254 13.28 -14.01 5.58
C ASP A 254 13.67 -14.75 6.88
N HIS A 255 14.96 -15.00 7.09
CA HIS A 255 15.45 -15.49 8.37
C HIS A 255 15.10 -14.49 9.50
N PRO A 256 14.64 -14.92 10.69
CA PRO A 256 14.13 -14.02 11.73
C PRO A 256 15.06 -12.86 12.09
N LEU A 257 16.38 -13.08 12.14
CA LEU A 257 17.35 -12.01 12.42
C LEU A 257 17.44 -10.95 11.31
N THR A 258 17.37 -11.34 10.04
CA THR A 258 17.46 -10.38 8.92
C THR A 258 16.13 -9.67 8.70
N TYR A 259 14.99 -10.36 8.88
CA TYR A 259 13.67 -9.74 9.02
C TYR A 259 13.64 -8.66 10.13
N LEU A 260 14.21 -8.94 11.31
CA LEU A 260 14.22 -7.95 12.40
C LEU A 260 15.08 -6.72 12.08
N ILE A 261 16.16 -6.89 11.32
CA ILE A 261 17.06 -5.80 10.91
C ILE A 261 16.48 -4.98 9.75
N HIS A 262 15.85 -5.62 8.76
CA HIS A 262 15.44 -4.96 7.51
C HIS A 262 13.96 -4.55 7.46
N THR A 263 13.06 -5.33 8.06
CA THR A 263 11.61 -5.06 8.01
C THR A 263 11.14 -4.43 9.33
N PHE A 264 11.42 -5.08 10.47
CA PHE A 264 10.92 -4.59 11.77
C PHE A 264 11.60 -3.27 12.20
N LEU A 265 12.94 -3.19 12.16
CA LEU A 265 13.65 -2.01 12.67
C LEU A 265 13.34 -0.73 11.86
N PRO A 266 13.37 -0.70 10.51
CA PRO A 266 12.98 0.49 9.74
C PRO A 266 11.49 0.85 9.87
N MET A 267 10.62 -0.12 10.16
CA MET A 267 9.22 0.15 10.49
C MET A 267 9.11 0.80 11.87
N TYR A 268 9.60 0.17 12.94
CA TYR A 268 9.32 0.58 14.31
C TYR A 268 10.18 1.76 14.79
N LEU A 269 11.46 1.83 14.41
CA LEU A 269 12.40 2.84 14.92
C LEU A 269 11.96 4.30 14.65
N PRO A 270 11.44 4.68 13.45
CA PRO A 270 10.94 6.03 13.23
C PRO A 270 9.80 6.42 14.18
N ALA A 271 8.87 5.51 14.47
CA ALA A 271 7.75 5.77 15.36
C ALA A 271 8.18 6.04 16.81
N VAL A 272 9.22 5.32 17.27
CA VAL A 272 9.83 5.52 18.60
C VAL A 272 10.65 6.82 18.64
N LEU A 273 11.46 7.10 17.62
CA LEU A 273 12.29 8.31 17.55
C LEU A 273 11.43 9.59 17.50
N PHE A 274 10.41 9.59 16.65
CA PHE A 274 9.48 10.72 16.51
C PHE A 274 8.30 10.68 17.49
N ARG A 275 8.29 9.73 18.45
CA ARG A 275 7.33 9.72 19.58
C ARG A 275 5.86 9.69 19.16
N PHE A 276 5.54 8.95 18.09
CA PHE A 276 4.22 8.90 17.46
C PHE A 276 3.10 8.65 18.47
N HIS A 277 1.97 9.35 18.30
CA HIS A 277 0.74 8.95 18.97
C HIS A 277 0.27 7.58 18.49
N LEU A 278 -0.34 6.78 19.37
CA LEU A 278 -0.73 5.41 19.04
C LEU A 278 -1.63 5.34 17.79
N LEU A 279 -2.56 6.28 17.61
CA LEU A 279 -3.38 6.37 16.39
C LEU A 279 -2.54 6.69 15.13
N THR A 280 -1.54 7.57 15.25
CA THR A 280 -0.59 7.86 14.16
C THR A 280 0.20 6.62 13.79
N TYR A 281 0.66 5.85 14.79
CA TYR A 281 1.35 4.58 14.57
C TYR A 281 0.46 3.54 13.89
N HIS A 282 -0.82 3.42 14.28
CA HIS A 282 -1.74 2.51 13.59
C HIS A 282 -1.99 2.92 12.13
N LEU A 283 -2.16 4.21 11.83
CA LEU A 283 -2.29 4.70 10.44
C LEU A 283 -1.01 4.44 9.62
N TYR A 284 0.16 4.69 10.20
CA TYR A 284 1.46 4.41 9.62
C TYR A 284 1.65 2.91 9.33
N LEU A 285 1.29 2.05 10.29
CA LEU A 285 1.36 0.60 10.17
C LEU A 285 0.33 0.05 9.16
N ILE A 286 -0.83 0.69 9.00
CA ILE A 286 -1.80 0.38 7.93
C ILE A 286 -1.16 0.67 6.56
N LEU A 287 -0.62 1.88 6.36
CA LEU A 287 0.03 2.26 5.10
C LEU A 287 1.15 1.28 4.72
N ILE A 288 2.02 0.94 5.69
CA ILE A 288 3.10 -0.04 5.50
C ILE A 288 2.57 -1.45 5.24
N SER A 289 1.51 -1.91 5.93
CA SER A 289 0.93 -3.24 5.71
C SER A 289 0.31 -3.37 4.31
N VAL A 290 -0.36 -2.29 3.85
CA VAL A 290 -0.92 -2.19 2.49
C VAL A 290 0.20 -2.16 1.44
N GLU A 291 1.23 -1.34 1.65
CA GLU A 291 2.43 -1.28 0.81
C GLU A 291 3.10 -2.66 0.69
N GLU A 292 3.48 -3.30 1.81
CA GLU A 292 4.10 -4.62 1.85
C GLU A 292 3.27 -5.69 1.13
N THR A 293 1.94 -5.68 1.32
CA THR A 293 1.02 -6.61 0.63
C THR A 293 1.08 -6.45 -0.88
N PHE A 294 1.00 -5.22 -1.39
CA PHE A 294 0.91 -4.93 -2.82
C PHE A 294 2.28 -4.99 -3.51
N ALA A 295 3.33 -4.46 -2.88
CA ALA A 295 4.71 -4.49 -3.35
C ALA A 295 5.21 -5.91 -3.63
N PHE A 296 4.83 -6.88 -2.78
CA PHE A 296 5.20 -8.28 -2.98
C PHE A 296 4.13 -9.09 -3.70
N SER A 297 2.99 -8.50 -4.11
CA SER A 297 1.89 -9.26 -4.73
C SER A 297 2.25 -9.89 -6.09
N GLY A 298 3.16 -9.24 -6.83
CA GLY A 298 3.51 -9.57 -8.21
C GLY A 298 2.45 -9.15 -9.24
N TYR A 299 1.44 -8.35 -8.85
CA TYR A 299 0.38 -7.85 -9.73
C TYR A 299 0.67 -6.44 -10.22
N ASN A 300 0.59 -6.22 -11.54
CA ASN A 300 0.94 -4.93 -12.14
C ASN A 300 -0.24 -3.97 -12.29
N VAL A 301 -1.46 -4.51 -12.42
CA VAL A 301 -2.69 -3.74 -12.64
C VAL A 301 -3.42 -3.53 -11.31
N LEU A 302 -2.80 -2.77 -10.41
CA LEU A 302 -3.38 -2.42 -9.12
C LEU A 302 -4.24 -1.14 -9.22
N PRO A 303 -5.33 -1.00 -8.43
CA PRO A 303 -6.17 0.20 -8.43
C PRO A 303 -5.36 1.48 -8.23
N SER A 304 -5.50 2.44 -9.16
CA SER A 304 -4.56 3.54 -9.40
C SER A 304 -4.62 4.67 -8.35
N ALA A 305 -4.24 4.37 -7.11
CA ALA A 305 -4.28 5.26 -5.95
C ALA A 305 -2.87 5.69 -5.49
N PHE A 306 -2.01 6.10 -6.45
CA PHE A 306 -0.57 6.37 -6.36
C PHE A 306 0.33 5.12 -6.42
N ILE A 307 1.25 5.10 -7.41
CA ILE A 307 2.61 4.52 -7.39
C ILE A 307 2.77 2.98 -7.18
N LEU A 308 1.76 2.27 -6.65
CA LEU A 308 1.87 0.85 -6.22
C LEU A 308 2.32 -0.14 -7.31
N GLY A 309 1.97 0.06 -8.58
CA GLY A 309 2.38 -0.84 -9.67
C GLY A 309 3.90 -0.82 -9.90
N GLY A 310 4.52 0.36 -9.87
CA GLY A 310 5.97 0.52 -10.00
C GLY A 310 6.74 0.02 -8.77
N ILE A 311 6.14 0.11 -7.57
CA ILE A 311 6.66 -0.50 -6.34
C ILE A 311 6.72 -2.03 -6.49
N ALA A 312 5.68 -2.66 -7.04
CA ALA A 312 5.66 -4.10 -7.26
C ALA A 312 6.74 -4.56 -8.26
N ARG A 313 6.84 -3.87 -9.41
CA ARG A 313 7.88 -4.08 -10.43
C ARG A 313 9.29 -3.99 -9.85
N ARG A 314 9.59 -2.94 -9.06
CA ARG A 314 10.89 -2.79 -8.39
C ARG A 314 11.25 -3.98 -7.51
N GLN A 315 10.32 -4.45 -6.68
CA GLN A 315 10.57 -5.56 -5.76
C GLN A 315 10.72 -6.91 -6.48
N GLU A 316 9.98 -7.16 -7.57
CA GLU A 316 10.22 -8.35 -8.38
C GLU A 316 11.59 -8.31 -9.07
N GLN A 317 11.97 -7.17 -9.65
CA GLN A 317 13.29 -6.96 -10.24
C GLN A 317 14.44 -7.05 -9.22
N HIS A 318 14.20 -6.67 -7.95
CA HIS A 318 15.15 -6.91 -6.86
C HIS A 318 15.39 -8.41 -6.63
N LEU A 319 14.31 -9.20 -6.51
CA LEU A 319 14.40 -10.65 -6.30
C LEU A 319 15.10 -11.34 -7.49
N MET A 320 14.62 -11.10 -8.71
CA MET A 320 15.16 -11.67 -9.95
C MET A 320 16.60 -11.23 -10.23
N GLY A 321 16.94 -9.98 -9.90
CA GLY A 321 18.30 -9.45 -10.01
C GLY A 321 19.29 -10.06 -9.01
N GLY A 322 18.81 -10.77 -7.98
CA GLY A 322 19.62 -11.26 -6.87
C GLY A 322 20.10 -10.15 -5.94
N GLY A 323 19.34 -9.06 -5.81
CA GLY A 323 19.63 -7.93 -4.92
C GLY A 323 20.79 -7.04 -5.35
N LYS A 324 20.96 -6.84 -6.66
CA LYS A 324 21.95 -5.90 -7.24
C LYS A 324 21.54 -4.41 -7.14
N GLY A 325 20.29 -4.14 -6.75
CA GLY A 325 19.66 -2.82 -6.74
C GLY A 325 18.19 -2.93 -6.32
N ASN A 326 17.40 -1.86 -6.46
CA ASN A 326 16.01 -1.76 -5.98
C ASN A 326 15.86 -2.16 -4.49
N TYR A 327 16.70 -1.58 -3.62
CA TYR A 327 16.76 -1.89 -2.20
C TYR A 327 15.58 -1.32 -1.39
N GLY A 328 15.02 -0.17 -1.78
CA GLY A 328 13.79 0.41 -1.22
C GLY A 328 12.53 -0.05 -1.96
N CYS A 329 11.38 -0.02 -1.28
CA CYS A 329 10.09 -0.29 -1.92
C CYS A 329 9.65 0.92 -2.76
N PHE A 330 9.72 2.12 -2.20
CA PHE A 330 9.45 3.35 -2.97
C PHE A 330 10.55 3.60 -4.02
N GLY A 331 11.77 3.14 -3.79
CA GLY A 331 12.90 3.30 -4.72
C GLY A 331 13.44 4.72 -4.77
N LEU A 332 13.05 5.58 -3.82
CA LEU A 332 13.51 6.97 -3.75
C LEU A 332 15.01 7.03 -3.47
N MET A 333 15.48 6.17 -2.56
CA MET A 333 16.91 6.07 -2.27
C MET A 333 17.69 5.40 -3.40
N ASP A 334 17.11 4.42 -4.09
CA ASP A 334 17.73 3.78 -5.26
C ASP A 334 17.87 4.73 -6.45
N PHE A 335 16.87 5.59 -6.68
CA PHE A 335 16.96 6.69 -7.63
C PHE A 335 18.08 7.67 -7.24
N CYS A 336 18.04 8.21 -6.03
CA CYS A 336 19.05 9.18 -5.56
C CYS A 336 20.48 8.64 -5.47
N MET A 337 20.66 7.31 -5.38
CA MET A 337 21.98 6.66 -5.20
C MET A 337 22.42 5.84 -6.42
N GLY A 338 21.69 5.88 -7.53
CA GLY A 338 22.03 5.16 -8.77
C GLY A 338 22.02 3.64 -8.63
N THR A 339 21.08 3.08 -7.86
CA THR A 339 20.88 1.62 -7.71
C THR A 339 19.51 1.13 -8.15
N SER A 340 18.76 1.93 -8.90
CA SER A 340 17.58 1.44 -9.63
C SER A 340 17.96 0.37 -10.65
N LEU A 341 17.18 -0.72 -10.70
CA LEU A 341 17.22 -1.71 -11.77
C LEU A 341 15.97 -1.53 -12.62
N GLY A 342 16.09 -1.63 -13.95
CA GLY A 342 14.96 -1.44 -14.86
C GLY A 342 14.53 0.02 -14.94
N THR A 343 13.23 0.26 -14.80
CA THR A 343 12.61 1.60 -14.73
C THR A 343 12.87 2.24 -13.36
N ASP A 344 13.21 3.52 -13.34
CA ASP A 344 13.41 4.25 -12.08
C ASP A 344 12.12 4.89 -11.54
N LEU A 345 12.23 5.66 -10.45
CA LEU A 345 11.08 6.32 -9.81
C LEU A 345 10.55 7.51 -10.64
N ALA A 346 11.35 8.14 -11.48
CA ALA A 346 10.91 9.20 -12.39
C ALA A 346 10.15 8.61 -13.58
N ASP A 347 10.61 7.49 -14.14
CA ASP A 347 9.91 6.73 -15.19
C ASP A 347 8.49 6.36 -14.74
N ASP A 348 8.35 5.71 -13.57
CA ASP A 348 7.07 5.32 -12.98
C ASP A 348 6.09 6.49 -12.83
N VAL A 349 6.59 7.66 -12.41
CA VAL A 349 5.79 8.87 -12.21
C VAL A 349 5.37 9.49 -13.54
N MET A 350 6.21 9.39 -14.58
CA MET A 350 5.87 9.82 -15.94
C MET A 350 4.81 8.89 -16.59
N ASP A 351 4.95 7.57 -16.42
CA ASP A 351 3.95 6.58 -16.85
C ASP A 351 2.60 6.83 -16.17
N GLU A 352 2.56 6.94 -14.83
CA GLU A 352 1.31 7.16 -14.10
C GLU A 352 0.67 8.53 -14.45
N ALA A 353 1.48 9.54 -14.78
CA ALA A 353 1.00 10.84 -15.26
C ALA A 353 0.40 10.74 -16.68
N GLN A 354 1.02 9.97 -17.58
CA GLN A 354 0.51 9.70 -18.92
C GLN A 354 -0.83 8.94 -18.88
N ASP A 355 -0.92 7.87 -18.09
CA ASP A 355 -2.14 7.09 -17.91
C ASP A 355 -3.27 7.93 -17.30
N LYS A 356 -2.98 8.73 -16.27
CA LYS A 356 -3.95 9.70 -15.72
C LYS A 356 -4.40 10.71 -16.77
N GLN A 357 -3.54 11.13 -17.71
CA GLN A 357 -3.93 11.99 -18.82
C GLN A 357 -4.82 11.28 -19.85
N VAL A 358 -4.52 10.02 -20.19
CA VAL A 358 -5.33 9.18 -21.10
C VAL A 358 -6.71 8.90 -20.48
N ALA A 359 -6.78 8.49 -19.21
CA ALA A 359 -8.02 8.25 -18.49
C ALA A 359 -8.89 9.52 -18.39
N ARG A 360 -8.29 10.69 -18.13
CA ARG A 360 -8.99 11.99 -18.16
C ARG A 360 -9.54 12.31 -19.56
N ARG A 361 -8.77 12.05 -20.62
CA ARG A 361 -9.23 12.22 -22.02
C ARG A 361 -10.37 11.26 -22.36
N ALA A 362 -10.31 10.00 -21.93
CA ALA A 362 -11.35 9.00 -22.14
C ALA A 362 -12.66 9.38 -21.43
N LYS A 363 -12.61 9.70 -20.12
CA LYS A 363 -13.76 10.17 -19.34
C LYS A 363 -14.36 11.47 -19.91
N GLY A 364 -13.51 12.36 -20.45
CA GLY A 364 -13.93 13.56 -21.16
C GLY A 364 -14.69 13.27 -22.47
N LYS A 365 -14.21 12.31 -23.29
CA LYS A 365 -14.93 11.84 -24.48
C LYS A 365 -16.26 11.19 -24.11
N LEU A 366 -16.29 10.30 -23.13
CA LEU A 366 -17.50 9.60 -22.67
C LEU A 366 -18.56 10.59 -22.18
N ARG A 367 -18.17 11.60 -21.38
CA ARG A 367 -19.08 12.65 -20.92
C ARG A 367 -19.61 13.52 -22.08
N ARG A 368 -18.79 13.81 -23.10
CA ARG A 368 -19.25 14.52 -24.30
C ARG A 368 -20.24 13.68 -25.13
N ALA A 369 -20.01 12.37 -25.24
CA ALA A 369 -20.95 11.45 -25.90
C ALA A 369 -22.27 11.36 -25.13
N GLY A 370 -22.23 11.13 -23.81
CA GLY A 370 -23.43 11.09 -22.96
C GLY A 370 -24.23 12.40 -22.98
N ASN A 371 -23.55 13.55 -22.95
CA ASN A 371 -24.21 14.85 -23.11
C ASN A 371 -24.86 15.01 -24.50
N ARG A 372 -24.22 14.54 -25.58
CA ARG A 372 -24.83 14.58 -26.92
C ARG A 372 -26.06 13.67 -27.01
N VAL A 373 -25.98 12.44 -26.51
CA VAL A 373 -27.13 11.51 -26.46
C VAL A 373 -28.28 12.10 -25.63
N ARG A 374 -27.99 12.70 -24.46
CA ARG A 374 -29.00 13.38 -23.64
C ARG A 374 -29.59 14.61 -24.34
N SER A 375 -28.80 15.34 -25.13
CA SER A 375 -29.27 16.49 -25.91
C SER A 375 -30.17 16.04 -27.07
N SER A 376 -29.77 15.02 -27.83
CA SER A 376 -30.60 14.46 -28.91
C SER A 376 -31.91 13.87 -28.37
N ARG A 377 -31.86 13.14 -27.25
CA ARG A 377 -33.09 12.64 -26.61
C ARG A 377 -34.02 13.77 -26.14
N LYS A 378 -33.48 14.94 -25.77
CA LYS A 378 -34.29 16.11 -25.41
C LYS A 378 -34.73 16.95 -26.61
N MET A 379 -34.17 16.75 -27.81
CA MET A 379 -34.71 17.33 -29.05
C MET A 379 -35.83 16.45 -29.57
N ILE A 380 -35.66 15.13 -29.59
CA ILE A 380 -36.74 14.19 -29.95
C ILE A 380 -37.95 14.42 -29.06
N GLN A 381 -37.77 14.57 -27.74
CA GLN A 381 -38.89 14.90 -26.85
C GLN A 381 -39.57 16.27 -27.14
N TYR A 382 -38.87 17.22 -27.77
CA TYR A 382 -39.52 18.46 -28.24
C TYR A 382 -40.17 18.29 -29.61
N GLU A 383 -39.59 17.52 -30.51
CA GLU A 383 -40.20 17.14 -31.80
C GLU A 383 -41.50 16.32 -31.55
N ASP A 384 -41.50 15.43 -30.54
CA ASP A 384 -42.67 14.70 -30.02
C ASP A 384 -43.71 15.64 -29.31
N GLU A 385 -43.29 16.81 -28.80
CA GLU A 385 -44.17 17.80 -28.13
C GLU A 385 -44.69 18.88 -29.12
N ASP A 386 -44.01 19.10 -30.26
CA ASP A 386 -44.39 20.04 -31.32
C ASP A 386 -45.29 19.38 -32.39
N GLU A 387 -45.20 18.05 -32.64
CA GLU A 387 -46.11 17.34 -33.59
C GLU A 387 -47.56 17.21 -33.06
N ASP A 388 -47.77 17.23 -31.73
CA ASP A 388 -49.11 17.18 -31.11
C ASP A 388 -49.92 18.51 -31.25
N GLU A 389 -49.29 19.64 -31.65
CA GLU A 389 -50.00 20.93 -31.85
C GLU A 389 -50.46 21.19 -33.32
N GLU A 390 -50.07 20.38 -34.32
CA GLU A 390 -50.55 20.56 -35.72
C GLU A 390 -51.81 19.73 -36.09
N GLU A 391 -52.30 18.81 -35.24
CA GLU A 391 -53.55 18.04 -35.48
C GLU A 391 -54.83 18.57 -34.77
N GLU A 392 -54.83 19.77 -34.16
CA GLU A 392 -56.07 20.37 -33.58
C GLU A 392 -56.36 21.82 -34.06
N SER A 393 -56.85 21.99 -35.31
CA SER A 393 -57.48 23.25 -35.73
C SER A 393 -58.56 23.13 -36.85
N SER A 394 -59.56 22.28 -36.64
CA SER A 394 -60.85 22.32 -37.36
C SER A 394 -61.97 21.76 -36.46
N GLU A 395 -63.13 22.39 -36.23
CA GLU A 395 -63.81 23.48 -36.97
C GLU A 395 -64.52 24.50 -36.04
N VAL A 396 -64.59 25.75 -36.52
CA VAL A 396 -65.72 26.73 -36.43
C VAL A 396 -66.48 26.93 -35.09
N GLU A 397 -66.44 28.19 -34.61
CA GLU A 397 -67.66 28.96 -34.28
C GLU A 397 -67.59 30.34 -34.98
N GLU A 398 -68.73 30.93 -35.34
CA GLU A 398 -68.86 32.24 -35.98
C GLU A 398 -69.44 33.28 -35.00
N GLU A 399 -68.85 34.48 -34.90
CA GLU A 399 -69.55 35.68 -34.45
C GLU A 399 -68.90 36.97 -35.03
N GLU A 400 -69.73 37.91 -35.49
CA GLU A 400 -69.35 39.30 -35.79
C GLU A 400 -69.34 40.12 -34.46
N GLU A 401 -68.75 41.31 -34.29
CA GLU A 401 -68.49 42.40 -35.25
C GLU A 401 -67.33 43.35 -34.79
N GLU A 402 -67.02 44.35 -35.62
CA GLU A 402 -66.25 45.59 -35.36
C GLU A 402 -64.72 45.57 -35.08
N ARG A 403 -64.05 46.57 -35.65
CA ARG A 403 -62.61 46.90 -35.47
C ARG A 403 -62.49 48.23 -34.70
N PRO A 404 -61.39 48.48 -33.96
CA PRO A 404 -60.40 49.40 -34.55
C PRO A 404 -58.91 49.27 -34.11
N ARG A 405 -58.03 49.22 -35.13
CA ARG A 405 -56.81 50.06 -35.29
C ARG A 405 -55.90 50.38 -34.07
N ARG A 406 -54.63 49.94 -34.20
CA ARG A 406 -53.39 50.78 -34.17
C ARG A 406 -52.79 51.27 -32.82
N ARG A 407 -51.71 50.61 -32.39
CA ARG A 407 -50.45 51.16 -31.77
C ARG A 407 -49.45 49.98 -31.66
N LYS A 408 -48.14 50.02 -31.94
CA LYS A 408 -47.06 51.04 -31.81
C LYS A 408 -46.79 51.51 -30.37
N ASN A 409 -45.93 50.76 -29.66
CA ASN A 409 -44.72 51.20 -28.92
C ASN A 409 -44.26 50.06 -27.97
N GLY A 410 -42.99 49.90 -27.58
CA GLY A 410 -41.80 50.68 -27.95
C GLY A 410 -41.14 51.39 -26.78
N LYS A 411 -40.24 50.69 -26.07
CA LYS A 411 -39.16 51.20 -25.20
C LYS A 411 -38.04 50.15 -25.27
N LYS A 412 -36.77 50.46 -25.59
CA LYS A 412 -35.81 51.42 -25.00
C LYS A 412 -35.55 51.15 -23.51
N SER A 413 -34.31 51.13 -23.02
CA SER A 413 -33.00 51.50 -23.62
C SER A 413 -32.03 50.28 -23.57
N SER A 414 -30.84 50.18 -24.17
CA SER A 414 -29.78 51.15 -24.47
C SER A 414 -29.21 51.80 -23.18
N ASP A 415 -27.94 52.17 -23.02
CA ASP A 415 -26.77 52.28 -23.90
C ASP A 415 -25.57 51.48 -23.24
N ASP A 416 -24.33 51.34 -23.71
CA ASP A 416 -23.52 52.04 -24.71
C ASP A 416 -22.35 51.17 -25.29
N PHE A 417 -21.64 51.73 -26.28
CA PHE A 417 -20.39 51.42 -27.02
C PHE A 417 -19.23 50.63 -26.31
N GLU A 418 -18.18 50.03 -26.93
CA GLU A 418 -17.55 50.00 -28.29
C GLU A 418 -17.32 48.52 -28.77
N GLU A 419 -17.32 48.10 -30.05
CA GLU A 419 -16.31 48.20 -31.14
C GLU A 419 -14.87 47.71 -30.77
N GLU A 420 -14.08 46.89 -31.49
CA GLU A 420 -14.09 46.28 -32.85
C GLU A 420 -14.41 44.75 -32.86
N ALA A 421 -14.81 44.02 -33.92
CA ALA A 421 -14.76 44.13 -35.39
C ALA A 421 -13.61 43.35 -36.13
N LYS A 422 -14.01 42.34 -36.92
CA LYS A 422 -13.26 41.55 -37.96
C LYS A 422 -12.25 40.48 -37.43
N GLY A 423 -12.17 39.27 -38.00
CA GLY A 423 -13.09 38.62 -38.95
C GLY A 423 -12.63 37.29 -39.58
N LYS A 424 -13.61 36.53 -40.11
CA LYS A 424 -13.56 35.62 -41.28
C LYS A 424 -12.55 34.44 -41.36
N THR A 425 -13.02 33.28 -40.86
CA THR A 425 -13.21 31.99 -41.63
C THR A 425 -12.04 31.21 -42.28
N PRO A 426 -12.18 29.87 -42.51
CA PRO A 426 -11.04 28.95 -42.68
C PRO A 426 -10.74 28.44 -44.10
N LYS A 427 -9.56 27.82 -44.27
CA LYS A 427 -9.08 26.92 -45.35
C LYS A 427 -7.80 26.25 -44.82
N ARG A 428 -7.32 25.07 -45.21
CA ARG A 428 -7.77 23.83 -45.90
C ARG A 428 -6.52 22.91 -45.84
N LYS A 429 -6.64 21.58 -45.86
CA LYS A 429 -5.46 20.67 -45.95
C LYS A 429 -4.84 20.67 -47.37
N PRO A 430 -3.52 20.45 -47.46
CA PRO A 430 -2.92 19.39 -48.30
C PRO A 430 -2.25 18.30 -47.41
N GLY A 431 -1.68 17.20 -47.92
CA GLY A 431 -1.67 16.71 -49.31
C GLY A 431 -0.54 15.72 -49.64
N ARG A 432 -0.43 14.60 -48.89
CA ARG A 432 0.29 13.33 -49.17
C ARG A 432 1.27 13.27 -50.40
N LYS A 433 2.57 13.14 -50.11
CA LYS A 433 3.63 12.35 -50.79
C LYS A 433 4.80 12.26 -49.77
N LYS A 434 5.45 11.14 -49.45
CA LYS A 434 6.01 9.99 -50.20
C LYS A 434 7.10 10.42 -51.21
N LYS A 435 8.35 10.17 -50.85
CA LYS A 435 9.51 9.99 -51.74
C LYS A 435 10.30 8.77 -51.23
N SER A 436 10.99 8.11 -52.13
CA SER A 436 11.77 6.87 -51.98
C SER A 436 13.11 7.04 -52.74
N GLU A 437 13.91 5.97 -52.82
CA GLU A 437 15.19 5.86 -53.55
C GLU A 437 16.34 6.69 -52.89
N GLU A 438 17.50 6.10 -52.52
CA GLU A 438 18.63 5.62 -53.36
C GLU A 438 19.40 6.82 -53.96
N ASP A 439 20.73 6.85 -54.09
CA ASP A 439 21.72 5.78 -54.38
C ASP A 439 22.85 5.59 -53.30
N ASP A 440 24.08 5.23 -53.70
CA ASP A 440 24.97 4.24 -53.05
C ASP A 440 26.45 4.77 -52.81
N GLU A 441 27.60 4.08 -52.78
CA GLU A 441 28.10 2.74 -53.20
C GLU A 441 29.48 2.37 -52.55
N ALA A 442 29.89 1.07 -52.58
CA ALA A 442 31.28 0.52 -52.58
C ALA A 442 32.25 0.72 -51.36
N ASP A 443 33.22 -0.17 -51.02
CA ASP A 443 33.46 -1.61 -51.32
C ASP A 443 34.54 -2.24 -50.36
N ASP A 444 35.02 -3.47 -50.68
CA ASP A 444 36.12 -4.29 -50.07
C ASP A 444 35.81 -5.01 -48.72
N VAL A 445 35.82 -6.35 -48.53
CA VAL A 445 36.46 -7.54 -49.18
C VAL A 445 37.95 -7.72 -48.80
N VAL A 446 38.51 -8.90 -48.46
CA VAL A 446 38.03 -10.31 -48.45
C VAL A 446 37.55 -10.75 -47.03
N GLU A 447 37.70 -11.95 -46.38
CA GLU A 447 38.38 -13.25 -46.61
C GLU A 447 37.70 -14.38 -45.76
N ASN A 448 38.16 -15.65 -45.87
CA ASN A 448 37.74 -16.82 -45.08
C ASN A 448 38.88 -17.44 -44.23
N GLU A 449 38.52 -18.12 -43.12
CA GLU A 449 38.91 -19.53 -42.95
C GLU A 449 38.12 -20.32 -41.87
N LYS A 450 38.08 -21.65 -42.04
CA LYS A 450 37.61 -22.66 -41.08
C LYS A 450 38.37 -23.97 -41.31
N PRO A 451 38.75 -24.69 -40.24
CA PRO A 451 38.81 -26.16 -40.30
C PRO A 451 37.79 -26.87 -39.40
N LYS A 452 37.50 -28.13 -39.73
CA LYS A 452 36.66 -29.06 -38.96
C LYS A 452 37.54 -30.10 -38.26
N SER A 453 37.09 -30.63 -37.12
CA SER A 453 37.37 -32.04 -36.75
C SER A 453 36.28 -32.58 -35.81
N LYS A 454 36.25 -33.91 -35.62
CA LYS A 454 35.15 -34.66 -34.95
C LYS A 454 35.70 -35.60 -33.85
N PRO A 455 34.86 -36.18 -32.97
CA PRO A 455 35.28 -36.65 -31.65
C PRO A 455 35.94 -38.03 -31.62
N ARG A 456 36.63 -38.33 -30.51
CA ARG A 456 37.24 -39.63 -30.23
C ARG A 456 36.53 -40.33 -29.07
N LYS A 457 35.80 -41.41 -29.35
CA LYS A 457 35.43 -42.41 -28.33
C LYS A 457 36.70 -43.06 -27.78
N LEU A 458 36.69 -43.39 -26.49
CA LEU A 458 37.57 -44.41 -25.94
C LEU A 458 36.82 -45.19 -24.86
N GLU A 459 36.90 -46.51 -24.96
CA GLU A 459 36.16 -47.50 -24.16
C GLU A 459 37.17 -48.52 -23.64
N ARG A 460 37.09 -48.89 -22.35
CA ARG A 460 37.27 -50.27 -21.83
C ARG A 460 37.47 -50.33 -20.31
N ARG A 461 36.73 -51.27 -19.68
CA ARG A 461 37.06 -52.02 -18.44
C ARG A 461 37.21 -51.19 -17.13
N GLY A 462 36.83 -51.69 -15.96
CA GLY A 462 36.08 -52.90 -15.64
C GLY A 462 36.34 -53.43 -14.21
N SER A 463 35.47 -54.34 -13.75
CA SER A 463 35.58 -55.18 -12.53
C SER A 463 34.95 -54.68 -11.20
N GLN A 464 33.99 -55.48 -10.73
CA GLN A 464 33.76 -56.04 -9.37
C GLN A 464 33.98 -55.16 -8.12
N LYS A 465 32.97 -54.95 -7.25
CA LYS A 465 32.33 -55.86 -6.25
C LYS A 465 33.21 -56.26 -5.04
N LYS A 466 32.78 -55.76 -3.87
CA LYS A 466 32.85 -56.35 -2.49
C LYS A 466 34.18 -56.98 -2.02
N LYS A 467 34.81 -56.37 -0.99
CA LYS A 467 34.84 -56.89 0.40
C LYS A 467 35.77 -56.04 1.30
N ALA A 468 35.18 -55.37 2.28
CA ALA A 468 35.70 -55.11 3.64
C ALA A 468 34.47 -54.74 4.47
#